data_AF-A0A7K7H3Q9-F1
#
_entry.id   AF-A0A7K7H3Q9-F1
#
_cell.length_a   1.000
_cell.length_b   1.000
_cell.length_c   1.000
_cell.angle_alpha   90.00
_cell.angle_beta   90.00
_cell.angle_gamma   90.00
#
_symmetry.space_group_name_H-M   'P 1'
#
loop_
_entity.id
_entity.type
_entity.pdbx_description
1 polymer ?
#
loop_
_entity_poly.entity_id
_entity_poly.type
_entity_poly.pdbx_seq_one_letter_code
_entity_poly.pdbx_strand_id
1 'polypeptide(L)'
;HIMLVTLLLPFLCLLSPAAAGKLLVIPMEGSHWLSMRKVLVELSKRGHEIVVVAPDNKILIDSADVYELKTYPVPLMKEVVEEHVRTLSAKSFSQEPFLVRFWKLLVEYRQSGTIFHASCKSLLYNQELMKYIRDGHFDALLTDPVSPCGQIIALHFSIPTIYFLRLVPCALEVHAAQGPDPPSYVPRMFSENTDHMTFSERVRNFLIALSESFICNIAYSPFEELASEFLQKPMTMTDLLSYGSVWLRRIDFVFEYPMPVMPNMVFIGGIHCGEKKKPLSQ
;
A
#
# COMPACT_ATOMS: atom_id res chain seq x y z
N HIS A 1 2.53 50.14 20.76
CA HIS A 1 2.90 48.82 21.31
C HIS A 1 1.71 47.89 21.52
N ILE A 2 0.68 48.27 22.29
CA ILE A 2 -0.49 47.41 22.57
C ILE A 2 -1.23 46.99 21.28
N MET A 3 -1.37 47.92 20.31
CA MET A 3 -2.03 47.66 19.02
C MET A 3 -1.30 46.64 18.13
N LEU A 4 0.04 46.54 18.24
CA LEU A 4 0.84 45.60 17.44
C LEU A 4 0.69 44.17 18.01
N VAL A 5 0.63 44.07 19.34
CA VAL A 5 0.43 42.80 20.06
C VAL A 5 -0.96 42.23 19.77
N THR A 6 -2.00 43.07 19.77
CA THR A 6 -3.38 42.64 19.43
C THR A 6 -3.56 42.21 17.97
N LEU A 7 -2.75 42.73 17.05
CA LEU A 7 -2.73 42.30 15.63
C LEU A 7 -1.91 41.01 15.40
N LEU A 8 -0.90 40.72 16.25
CA LEU A 8 -0.06 39.52 16.16
C LEU A 8 -0.74 38.27 16.75
N LEU A 9 -1.55 38.40 17.80
CA LEU A 9 -2.28 37.30 18.43
C LEU A 9 -3.15 36.45 17.45
N PRO A 10 -3.98 37.05 16.57
CA PRO A 10 -4.74 36.25 15.60
C PRO A 10 -3.84 35.58 14.54
N PHE A 11 -2.68 36.17 14.22
CA PHE A 11 -1.69 35.58 13.32
C PHE A 11 -0.97 34.37 13.95
N LEU A 12 -0.77 34.39 15.27
CA LEU A 12 -0.26 33.27 16.06
C LEU A 12 -1.30 32.14 16.22
N CYS A 13 -2.60 32.44 16.21
CA CYS A 13 -3.65 31.41 16.16
C CYS A 13 -3.77 30.72 14.78
N LEU A 14 -3.43 31.44 13.70
CA LEU A 14 -3.28 30.87 12.35
C LEU A 14 -2.03 30.00 12.22
N LEU A 15 -1.01 30.24 13.05
CA LEU A 15 0.11 29.33 13.31
C LEU A 15 -0.31 28.27 14.34
N SER A 16 -1.45 27.62 14.13
CA SER A 16 -1.74 26.39 14.88
C SER A 16 -0.60 25.42 14.58
N PRO A 17 0.12 24.86 15.57
CA PRO A 17 0.97 23.72 15.30
C PRO A 17 0.10 22.72 14.56
N ALA A 18 0.55 22.25 13.39
CA ALA A 18 -0.23 21.31 12.58
C ALA A 18 -0.78 20.25 13.53
N ALA A 19 -2.10 20.21 13.69
CA ALA A 19 -2.71 19.40 14.74
C ALA A 19 -2.26 17.96 14.51
N ALA A 20 -1.53 17.42 15.49
CA ALA A 20 -1.04 16.07 15.40
C ALA A 20 -2.24 15.12 15.47
N GLY A 21 -2.56 14.49 14.35
CA GLY A 21 -3.63 13.51 14.27
C GLY A 21 -3.22 12.13 14.77
N LYS A 22 -4.21 11.31 15.12
CA LYS A 22 -4.10 9.92 15.50
C LYS A 22 -4.27 9.01 14.27
N LEU A 23 -3.22 8.30 13.90
CA LEU A 23 -3.17 7.44 12.71
C LEU A 23 -3.32 5.96 13.08
N LEU A 24 -4.23 5.29 12.39
CA LEU A 24 -4.28 3.83 12.32
C LEU A 24 -3.42 3.38 11.16
N VAL A 25 -2.50 2.43 11.40
CA VAL A 25 -1.59 1.92 10.38
C VAL A 25 -1.83 0.43 10.18
N ILE A 26 -2.17 0.05 8.96
CA ILE A 26 -2.32 -1.36 8.54
C ILE A 26 -1.30 -1.62 7.44
N PRO A 27 -0.08 -2.08 7.80
CA PRO A 27 1.02 -2.20 6.87
C PRO A 27 0.98 -3.51 6.07
N MET A 28 1.82 -3.58 5.05
CA MET A 28 2.29 -4.83 4.45
C MET A 28 3.71 -5.14 4.95
N GLU A 29 4.01 -6.42 5.19
CA GLU A 29 5.31 -6.91 5.66
C GLU A 29 6.44 -6.73 4.63
N GLY A 30 7.68 -7.01 5.04
CA GLY A 30 8.84 -6.98 4.16
C GLY A 30 9.32 -5.57 3.80
N SER A 31 9.68 -5.35 2.54
CA SER A 31 10.22 -4.06 2.07
C SER A 31 9.20 -2.91 2.15
N HIS A 32 7.91 -3.23 2.14
CA HIS A 32 6.81 -2.28 2.30
C HIS A 32 6.86 -1.66 3.69
N TRP A 33 6.92 -2.51 4.74
CA TRP A 33 7.09 -2.09 6.12
C TRP A 33 8.37 -1.29 6.36
N LEU A 34 9.52 -1.76 5.85
CA LEU A 34 10.79 -1.04 6.05
C LEU A 34 10.75 0.41 5.52
N SER A 35 10.00 0.63 4.44
CA SER A 35 9.79 1.97 3.88
C SER A 35 8.82 2.78 4.73
N MET A 36 7.67 2.18 5.10
CA MET A 36 6.63 2.82 5.87
C MET A 36 7.14 3.25 7.25
N ARG A 37 7.93 2.40 7.92
CA ARG A 37 8.53 2.68 9.23
C ARG A 37 9.33 3.98 9.24
N LYS A 38 10.06 4.31 8.17
CA LYS A 38 10.80 5.59 8.07
C LYS A 38 9.85 6.79 8.09
N VAL A 39 8.69 6.68 7.45
CA VAL A 39 7.64 7.70 7.47
C VAL A 39 6.99 7.78 8.85
N LEU A 40 6.68 6.65 9.49
CA LEU A 40 6.08 6.63 10.83
C LEU A 40 6.96 7.31 11.87
N VAL A 41 8.28 7.09 11.83
CA VAL A 41 9.25 7.78 12.71
C VAL A 41 9.15 9.30 12.54
N GLU A 42 9.02 9.77 11.30
CA GLU A 42 8.98 11.20 11.00
C GLU A 42 7.61 11.83 11.34
N LEU A 43 6.53 11.07 11.22
CA LEU A 43 5.20 11.45 11.71
C LEU A 43 5.16 11.51 13.25
N SER A 44 5.73 10.52 13.93
CA SER A 44 5.84 10.49 15.40
C SER A 44 6.58 11.71 15.94
N LYS A 45 7.70 12.12 15.30
CA LYS A 45 8.43 13.36 15.65
C LYS A 45 7.60 14.64 15.46
N ARG A 46 6.59 14.62 14.58
CA ARG A 46 5.63 15.73 14.38
C ARG A 46 4.48 15.69 15.39
N GLY A 47 4.52 14.75 16.33
CA GLY A 47 3.56 14.62 17.43
C GLY A 47 2.40 13.67 17.14
N HIS A 48 2.36 13.03 15.96
CA HIS A 48 1.26 12.12 15.61
C HIS A 48 1.22 10.90 16.56
N GLU A 49 0.04 10.59 17.08
CA GLU A 49 -0.22 9.33 17.77
C GLU A 49 -0.39 8.24 16.71
N ILE A 50 0.36 7.15 16.82
CA ILE A 50 0.39 6.11 15.79
C ILE A 50 0.10 4.77 16.43
N VAL A 51 -0.88 4.05 15.86
CA VAL A 51 -1.19 2.67 16.23
C VAL A 51 -0.99 1.78 15.00
N VAL A 52 -0.06 0.84 15.10
CA VAL A 52 0.20 -0.18 14.07
C VAL A 52 -0.56 -1.44 14.44
N VAL A 53 -1.35 -1.97 13.49
CA VAL A 53 -2.04 -3.25 13.63
C VAL A 53 -1.37 -4.28 12.72
N ALA A 54 -0.89 -5.38 13.28
CA ALA A 54 -0.19 -6.44 12.54
C ALA A 54 -0.64 -7.84 12.99
N PRO A 55 -0.53 -8.87 12.16
CA PRO A 55 -0.79 -10.24 12.62
C PRO A 55 0.28 -10.69 13.64
N ASP A 56 -0.05 -11.65 14.50
CA ASP A 56 0.87 -12.20 15.50
C ASP A 56 2.07 -12.93 14.89
N ASN A 57 1.90 -13.47 13.67
CA ASN A 57 2.94 -14.11 12.85
C ASN A 57 3.83 -13.13 12.06
N LYS A 58 3.90 -11.85 12.47
CA LYS A 58 4.72 -10.78 11.88
C LYS A 58 6.19 -11.17 11.65
N ILE A 59 6.75 -10.68 10.54
CA ILE A 59 8.12 -10.97 10.08
C ILE A 59 9.07 -9.89 10.57
N LEU A 60 8.89 -8.66 10.09
CA LEU A 60 9.78 -7.52 10.34
C LEU A 60 9.14 -6.43 11.22
N ILE A 61 7.83 -6.49 11.45
CA ILE A 61 7.13 -5.57 12.35
C ILE A 61 7.46 -5.97 13.79
N ASP A 62 7.92 -5.01 14.58
CA ASP A 62 8.25 -5.20 15.99
C ASP A 62 7.85 -3.97 16.81
N SER A 63 7.89 -4.09 18.13
CA SER A 63 7.63 -2.98 19.05
C SER A 63 8.65 -1.87 18.86
N ALA A 64 8.21 -0.61 18.96
CA ALA A 64 9.09 0.56 18.92
C ALA A 64 8.48 1.71 19.71
N ASP A 65 9.31 2.63 20.20
CA ASP A 65 8.85 3.78 20.99
C ASP A 65 8.02 4.81 20.20
N VAL A 66 8.00 4.69 18.86
CA VAL A 66 7.37 5.65 17.95
C VAL A 66 5.91 5.32 17.61
N TYR A 67 5.39 4.15 17.99
CA TYR A 67 4.00 3.74 17.78
C TYR A 67 3.56 2.70 18.81
N GLU A 68 2.26 2.62 19.08
CA GLU A 68 1.67 1.47 19.76
C GLU A 68 1.50 0.31 18.77
N LEU A 69 1.89 -0.91 19.16
CA LEU A 69 1.68 -2.12 18.34
C LEU A 69 0.53 -2.95 18.90
N LYS A 70 -0.48 -3.21 18.07
CA LYS A 70 -1.58 -4.14 18.33
C LYS A 70 -1.44 -5.37 17.43
N THR A 71 -1.61 -6.55 18.02
CA THR A 71 -1.54 -7.81 17.27
C THR A 71 -2.85 -8.58 17.29
N TYR A 72 -3.11 -9.36 16.24
CA TYR A 72 -4.23 -10.28 16.17
C TYR A 72 -3.80 -11.69 15.73
N PRO A 73 -4.50 -12.74 16.21
CA PRO A 73 -4.16 -14.11 15.86
C PRO A 73 -4.52 -14.44 14.42
N VAL A 74 -3.62 -15.16 13.73
CA VAL A 74 -3.88 -15.71 12.39
C VAL A 74 -3.60 -17.21 12.32
N PRO A 75 -4.33 -17.97 11.49
CA PRO A 75 -4.18 -19.42 11.38
C PRO A 75 -2.98 -19.82 10.49
N LEU A 76 -1.88 -19.07 10.55
CA LEU A 76 -0.72 -19.23 9.68
C LEU A 76 0.57 -19.05 10.48
N MET A 77 1.47 -20.03 10.41
CA MET A 77 2.78 -19.93 11.05
C MET A 77 3.68 -18.93 10.33
N LYS A 78 4.55 -18.23 11.08
CA LYS A 78 5.48 -17.23 10.54
C LYS A 78 6.39 -17.82 9.45
N GLU A 79 6.91 -19.02 9.68
CA GLU A 79 7.85 -19.71 8.80
C GLU A 79 7.23 -20.00 7.43
N VAL A 80 5.92 -20.27 7.39
CA VAL A 80 5.17 -20.50 6.15
C VAL A 80 5.11 -19.21 5.32
N VAL A 81 4.87 -18.07 5.98
CA VAL A 81 4.82 -16.77 5.31
C VAL A 81 6.21 -16.35 4.82
N GLU A 82 7.25 -16.54 5.63
CA GLU A 82 8.63 -16.25 5.26
C GLU A 82 9.10 -17.07 4.05
N GLU A 83 8.83 -18.38 4.06
CA GLU A 83 9.19 -19.27 2.95
C GLU A 83 8.44 -18.91 1.66
N HIS A 84 7.16 -18.53 1.78
CA HIS A 84 6.37 -18.04 0.66
C HIS A 84 6.96 -16.76 0.06
N VAL A 85 7.30 -15.77 0.90
CA VAL A 85 7.94 -14.52 0.46
C VAL A 85 9.28 -14.78 -0.23
N ARG A 86 10.10 -15.69 0.31
CA ARG A 86 11.37 -16.09 -0.28
C ARG A 86 11.19 -16.76 -1.64
N THR A 87 10.21 -17.67 -1.75
CA THR A 87 9.90 -18.40 -2.98
C THR A 87 9.35 -17.49 -4.07
N LEU A 88 8.39 -16.63 -3.74
CA LEU A 88 7.84 -15.64 -4.65
C LEU A 88 8.94 -14.70 -5.19
N SER A 89 9.83 -14.24 -4.31
CA SER A 89 10.96 -13.39 -4.70
C SER A 89 11.89 -14.11 -5.68
N ALA A 90 12.32 -15.33 -5.35
CA ALA A 90 13.21 -16.11 -6.23
C ALA A 90 12.58 -16.40 -7.61
N LYS A 91 11.28 -16.69 -7.66
CA LYS A 91 10.56 -16.94 -8.92
C LYS A 91 10.36 -15.67 -9.74
N SER A 92 10.10 -14.54 -9.10
CA SER A 92 9.91 -13.24 -9.76
C SER A 92 11.15 -12.77 -10.51
N PHE A 93 12.34 -13.04 -9.95
CA PHE A 93 13.63 -12.66 -10.56
C PHE A 93 14.31 -13.80 -11.33
N SER A 94 13.59 -14.89 -11.60
CA SER A 94 14.12 -15.99 -12.39
C SER A 94 14.36 -15.59 -13.86
N GLN A 95 15.45 -16.09 -14.43
CA GLN A 95 15.83 -15.89 -15.84
C GLN A 95 15.11 -16.87 -16.78
N GLU A 96 13.97 -17.39 -16.35
CA GLU A 96 13.16 -18.34 -17.11
C GLU A 96 12.43 -17.63 -18.26
N PRO A 97 12.10 -18.35 -19.36
CA PRO A 97 11.27 -17.80 -20.42
C PRO A 97 9.95 -17.24 -19.88
N PHE A 98 9.48 -16.14 -20.47
CA PHE A 98 8.31 -15.39 -19.99
C PHE A 98 7.11 -16.29 -19.66
N LEU A 99 6.74 -17.23 -20.54
CA LEU A 99 5.59 -18.12 -20.31
C LEU A 99 5.78 -19.06 -19.11
N VAL A 100 7.00 -19.57 -18.91
CA VAL A 100 7.33 -20.44 -17.76
C VAL A 100 7.26 -19.62 -16.47
N ARG A 101 7.86 -18.42 -16.48
CA ARG A 101 7.81 -17.49 -15.36
C ARG A 101 6.37 -17.09 -15.03
N PHE A 102 5.56 -16.79 -16.03
CA PHE A 102 4.15 -16.43 -15.91
C PHE A 102 3.34 -17.51 -15.17
N TRP A 103 3.43 -18.77 -15.59
CA TRP A 103 2.69 -19.86 -14.94
C TRP A 103 3.17 -20.12 -13.51
N LYS A 104 4.49 -20.04 -13.26
CA LYS A 104 5.05 -20.14 -11.90
C LYS A 104 4.51 -19.02 -11.01
N LEU A 105 4.53 -17.77 -11.49
CA LEU A 105 4.03 -16.61 -10.75
C LEU A 105 2.53 -16.68 -10.50
N LEU A 106 1.73 -17.20 -11.43
CA LEU A 106 0.29 -17.38 -11.22
C LEU A 106 -0.01 -18.26 -10.00
N VAL A 107 0.76 -19.33 -9.81
CA VAL A 107 0.63 -20.21 -8.62
C VAL A 107 1.00 -19.45 -7.34
N GLU A 108 2.10 -18.70 -7.35
CA GLU A 108 2.53 -17.92 -6.19
C GLU A 108 1.56 -16.78 -5.85
N TYR A 109 0.97 -16.11 -6.85
CA TYR A 109 -0.03 -15.08 -6.62
C TYR A 109 -1.31 -15.65 -6.02
N ARG A 110 -1.76 -16.84 -6.45
CA ARG A 110 -2.90 -17.54 -5.81
C ARG A 110 -2.62 -17.87 -4.34
N GLN A 111 -1.42 -18.35 -4.04
CA GLN A 111 -1.02 -18.65 -2.68
C GLN A 111 -0.89 -17.38 -1.83
N SER A 112 -0.34 -16.30 -2.40
CA SER A 112 -0.29 -14.97 -1.77
C SER A 112 -1.69 -14.46 -1.44
N GLY A 113 -2.62 -14.56 -2.40
CA GLY A 113 -4.03 -14.19 -2.21
C GLY A 113 -4.66 -14.96 -1.06
N THR A 114 -4.41 -16.28 -0.95
CA THR A 114 -4.93 -17.12 0.13
C THR A 114 -4.37 -16.71 1.50
N ILE A 115 -3.05 -16.48 1.60
CA ILE A 115 -2.38 -16.06 2.84
C ILE A 115 -2.90 -14.70 3.31
N PHE A 116 -2.91 -13.71 2.40
CA PHE A 116 -3.35 -12.36 2.71
C PHE A 116 -4.85 -12.32 3.01
N HIS A 117 -5.67 -13.08 2.30
CA HIS A 117 -7.11 -13.19 2.56
C HIS A 117 -7.39 -13.79 3.95
N ALA A 118 -6.68 -14.86 4.34
CA ALA A 118 -6.83 -15.47 5.66
C ALA A 118 -6.48 -14.48 6.78
N SER A 119 -5.36 -13.75 6.64
CA SER A 119 -4.98 -12.69 7.59
C SER A 119 -6.01 -11.56 7.62
N CYS A 120 -6.51 -11.14 6.46
CA CYS A 120 -7.56 -10.14 6.34
C CYS A 120 -8.82 -10.51 7.11
N LYS A 121 -9.31 -11.74 6.90
CA LYS A 121 -10.50 -12.26 7.55
C LYS A 121 -10.29 -12.34 9.06
N SER A 122 -9.14 -12.82 9.52
CA SER A 122 -8.81 -12.80 10.95
C SER A 122 -8.88 -11.40 11.57
N LEU A 123 -8.39 -10.38 10.86
CA LEU A 123 -8.45 -9.00 11.33
C LEU A 123 -9.89 -8.46 11.36
N LEU A 124 -10.62 -8.59 10.25
CA LEU A 124 -11.98 -8.04 10.11
C LEU A 124 -12.97 -8.63 11.12
N TYR A 125 -12.81 -9.91 11.48
CA TYR A 125 -13.68 -10.59 12.45
C TYR A 125 -13.10 -10.64 13.87
N ASN A 126 -11.98 -9.95 14.14
CA ASN A 126 -11.48 -9.78 15.49
C ASN A 126 -12.31 -8.72 16.23
N GLN A 127 -13.28 -9.15 17.03
CA GLN A 127 -14.24 -8.25 17.71
C GLN A 127 -13.55 -7.26 18.65
N GLU A 128 -12.49 -7.68 19.34
CA GLU A 128 -11.74 -6.82 20.26
C GLU A 128 -11.04 -5.68 19.53
N LEU A 129 -10.30 -5.99 18.47
CA LEU A 129 -9.64 -4.97 17.64
C LEU A 129 -10.64 -4.09 16.91
N MET A 130 -11.72 -4.64 16.37
CA MET A 130 -12.73 -3.83 15.69
C MET A 130 -13.45 -2.89 16.67
N LYS A 131 -13.64 -3.29 17.92
CA LYS A 131 -14.11 -2.41 18.99
C LYS A 131 -13.08 -1.34 19.34
N TYR A 132 -11.81 -1.72 19.50
CA TYR A 132 -10.73 -0.76 19.76
C TYR A 132 -10.59 0.27 18.64
N ILE A 133 -10.67 -0.15 17.37
CA ILE A 133 -10.60 0.75 16.22
C ILE A 133 -11.78 1.72 16.21
N ARG A 134 -12.99 1.23 16.48
CA ARG A 134 -14.21 2.06 16.60
C ARG A 134 -14.10 3.11 17.70
N ASP A 135 -13.67 2.69 18.89
CA ASP A 135 -13.62 3.53 20.08
C ASP A 135 -12.37 4.44 20.08
N GLY A 136 -11.39 4.16 19.22
CA GLY A 136 -10.11 4.87 19.12
C GLY A 136 -10.15 6.21 18.39
N HIS A 137 -11.23 6.54 17.67
CA HIS A 137 -11.44 7.81 16.95
C HIS A 137 -10.23 8.26 16.12
N PHE A 138 -9.80 7.43 15.17
CA PHE A 138 -8.66 7.72 14.29
C PHE A 138 -8.98 8.80 13.25
N ASP A 139 -8.06 9.74 13.05
CA ASP A 139 -8.18 10.84 12.08
C ASP A 139 -7.90 10.39 10.64
N ALA A 140 -7.03 9.40 10.48
CA ALA A 140 -6.68 8.83 9.19
C ALA A 140 -6.17 7.38 9.31
N LEU A 141 -6.32 6.63 8.23
CA LEU A 141 -5.80 5.28 8.09
C LEU A 141 -4.69 5.24 7.04
N LEU A 142 -3.46 4.89 7.43
CA LEU A 142 -2.34 4.70 6.53
C LEU A 142 -2.18 3.21 6.20
N THR A 143 -2.37 2.82 4.95
CA THR A 143 -2.31 1.40 4.55
C THR A 143 -1.57 1.20 3.24
N ASP A 144 -0.99 0.02 3.08
CA ASP A 144 -0.51 -0.43 1.78
C ASP A 144 -1.68 -1.09 1.00
N PRO A 145 -2.08 -0.56 -0.17
CA PRO A 145 -3.25 -1.04 -0.92
C PRO A 145 -3.05 -2.40 -1.61
N VAL A 146 -1.86 -3.01 -1.56
CA VAL A 146 -1.65 -4.38 -2.06
C VAL A 146 -2.56 -5.38 -1.34
N SER A 147 -2.88 -5.12 -0.07
CA SER A 147 -3.91 -5.83 0.69
C SER A 147 -5.07 -4.88 1.01
N PRO A 148 -6.32 -5.16 0.59
CA PRO A 148 -7.44 -4.23 0.77
C PRO A 148 -7.98 -4.16 2.20
N CYS A 149 -7.47 -4.94 3.15
CA CYS A 149 -8.03 -5.02 4.51
C CYS A 149 -8.11 -3.67 5.22
N GLY A 150 -7.05 -2.87 5.11
CA GLY A 150 -7.04 -1.53 5.68
C GLY A 150 -8.12 -0.64 5.05
N GLN A 151 -8.36 -0.79 3.75
CA GLN A 151 -9.41 -0.05 3.07
C GLN A 151 -10.82 -0.51 3.45
N ILE A 152 -11.03 -1.81 3.65
CA ILE A 152 -12.31 -2.34 4.14
C ILE A 152 -12.63 -1.76 5.52
N ILE A 153 -11.65 -1.73 6.43
CA ILE A 153 -11.80 -1.14 7.77
C ILE A 153 -12.08 0.35 7.68
N ALA A 154 -11.32 1.07 6.84
CA ALA A 154 -11.51 2.50 6.63
C ALA A 154 -12.95 2.82 6.20
N LEU A 155 -13.50 2.08 5.23
CA LEU A 155 -14.88 2.25 4.78
C LEU A 155 -15.90 1.92 5.87
N HIS A 156 -15.70 0.82 6.60
CA HIS A 156 -16.61 0.41 7.67
C HIS A 156 -16.73 1.47 8.76
N PHE A 157 -15.63 2.15 9.10
CA PHE A 157 -15.60 3.18 10.14
C PHE A 157 -15.61 4.61 9.62
N SER A 158 -15.71 4.82 8.29
CA SER A 158 -15.65 6.13 7.65
C SER A 158 -14.38 6.93 7.98
N ILE A 159 -13.23 6.25 8.04
CA ILE A 159 -11.92 6.86 8.29
C ILE A 159 -11.28 7.25 6.95
N PRO A 160 -10.77 8.48 6.77
CA PRO A 160 -10.04 8.87 5.56
C PRO A 160 -8.79 8.00 5.35
N THR A 161 -8.63 7.44 4.15
CA THR A 161 -7.49 6.56 3.83
C THR A 161 -6.36 7.29 3.11
N ILE A 162 -5.14 7.06 3.57
CA ILE A 162 -3.89 7.41 2.92
C ILE A 162 -3.24 6.12 2.44
N TYR A 163 -3.09 5.96 1.12
CA TYR A 163 -2.38 4.83 0.56
C TYR A 163 -0.88 5.07 0.54
N PHE A 164 -0.12 4.08 0.97
CA PHE A 164 1.32 4.07 0.91
C PHE A 164 1.77 2.93 0.02
N LEU A 165 2.17 3.24 -1.21
CA LEU A 165 2.39 2.24 -2.25
C LEU A 165 3.59 2.57 -3.11
N ARG A 166 4.19 1.55 -3.73
CA ARG A 166 5.03 1.77 -4.92
C ARG A 166 4.17 1.65 -6.18
N LEU A 167 3.38 0.58 -6.22
CA LEU A 167 2.49 0.17 -7.29
C LEU A 167 1.47 -0.82 -6.74
N VAL A 168 0.35 -0.99 -7.44
CA VAL A 168 -0.58 -2.11 -7.24
C VAL A 168 -0.59 -2.94 -8.53
N PRO A 169 -0.58 -4.29 -8.45
CA PRO A 169 -0.71 -5.12 -9.65
C PRO A 169 -1.91 -4.74 -10.52
N CYS A 170 -1.78 -4.96 -11.83
CA CYS A 170 -2.83 -4.76 -12.83
C CYS A 170 -3.37 -3.33 -12.94
N ALA A 171 -2.52 -2.34 -12.62
CA ALA A 171 -2.85 -0.93 -12.70
C ALA A 171 -4.09 -0.53 -11.89
N LEU A 172 -4.42 -1.30 -10.83
CA LEU A 172 -5.59 -1.05 -10.00
C LEU A 172 -5.58 0.35 -9.39
N GLU A 173 -4.41 0.89 -9.04
CA GLU A 173 -4.26 2.26 -8.56
C GLU A 173 -4.59 3.29 -9.64
N VAL A 174 -4.28 3.00 -10.91
CA VAL A 174 -4.58 3.89 -12.04
C VAL A 174 -6.08 3.85 -12.31
N HIS A 175 -6.67 2.67 -12.36
CA HIS A 175 -8.11 2.49 -12.57
C HIS A 175 -8.95 3.09 -11.43
N ALA A 176 -8.56 2.86 -10.18
CA ALA A 176 -9.23 3.42 -9.01
C ALA A 176 -9.14 4.96 -8.97
N ALA A 177 -8.03 5.51 -9.44
CA ALA A 177 -7.84 6.95 -9.60
C ALA A 177 -8.46 7.52 -10.89
N GLN A 178 -9.16 6.70 -11.68
CA GLN A 178 -9.77 7.07 -12.97
C GLN A 178 -8.76 7.59 -14.02
N GLY A 179 -7.51 7.15 -13.92
CA GLY A 179 -6.45 7.47 -14.89
C GLY A 179 -6.50 6.57 -16.14
N PRO A 180 -5.99 7.05 -17.28
CA PRO A 180 -5.85 6.21 -18.48
C PRO A 180 -4.67 5.23 -18.36
N ASP A 181 -4.88 3.96 -18.73
CA ASP A 181 -3.82 2.94 -18.75
C ASP A 181 -3.65 2.32 -20.16
N PRO A 182 -3.08 3.05 -21.13
CA PRO A 182 -2.95 2.58 -22.51
C PRO A 182 -1.72 1.68 -22.69
N PRO A 183 -1.90 0.39 -23.01
CA PRO A 183 -0.78 -0.55 -23.19
C PRO A 183 0.04 -0.28 -24.45
N SER A 184 -0.34 0.69 -25.29
CA SER A 184 0.45 1.07 -26.45
C SER A 184 1.72 1.82 -26.08
N TYR A 185 1.78 2.54 -24.96
CA TYR A 185 2.96 3.30 -24.54
C TYR A 185 3.29 3.20 -23.04
N VAL A 186 2.38 2.66 -22.21
CA VAL A 186 2.68 2.34 -20.82
C VAL A 186 3.21 0.90 -20.74
N PRO A 187 4.51 0.68 -20.43
CA PRO A 187 5.06 -0.66 -20.36
C PRO A 187 4.49 -1.44 -19.16
N ARG A 188 4.12 -2.71 -19.39
CA ARG A 188 3.62 -3.60 -18.35
C ARG A 188 4.74 -4.10 -17.47
N MET A 189 4.40 -4.39 -16.21
CA MET A 189 5.38 -4.92 -15.28
C MET A 189 5.94 -6.26 -15.78
N PHE A 190 7.25 -6.47 -15.60
CA PHE A 190 7.98 -7.67 -16.05
C PHE A 190 7.95 -7.92 -17.58
N SER A 191 7.51 -6.94 -18.38
CA SER A 191 7.58 -7.01 -19.84
C SER A 191 8.98 -6.77 -20.40
N GLU A 192 9.85 -6.11 -19.61
CA GLU A 192 11.18 -5.61 -20.01
C GLU A 192 11.13 -4.52 -21.10
N ASN A 193 9.93 -3.99 -21.39
CA ASN A 193 9.73 -2.90 -22.34
C ASN A 193 10.02 -1.51 -21.72
N THR A 194 10.33 -0.55 -22.58
CA THR A 194 10.39 0.89 -22.25
C THR A 194 9.13 1.62 -22.70
N ASP A 195 9.04 2.95 -22.50
CA ASP A 195 8.02 3.80 -23.12
C ASP A 195 8.18 3.92 -24.65
N HIS A 196 9.36 3.60 -25.18
CA HIS A 196 9.65 3.52 -26.61
C HIS A 196 9.57 2.07 -27.13
N MET A 197 8.35 1.63 -27.45
CA MET A 197 8.08 0.30 -28.00
C MET A 197 7.91 0.30 -29.53
N THR A 198 8.52 -0.68 -30.20
CA THR A 198 8.22 -1.12 -31.57
C THR A 198 6.82 -1.74 -31.67
N PHE A 199 6.33 -1.97 -32.88
CA PHE A 199 5.00 -2.59 -33.07
C PHE A 199 4.89 -3.96 -32.39
N SER A 200 5.90 -4.83 -32.53
CA SER A 200 5.89 -6.16 -31.90
C SER A 200 5.93 -6.08 -30.38
N GLU A 201 6.70 -5.15 -29.81
CA GLU A 201 6.73 -4.91 -28.37
C GLU A 201 5.38 -4.39 -27.86
N ARG A 202 4.70 -3.50 -28.60
CA ARG A 202 3.34 -3.04 -28.26
C ARG A 202 2.32 -4.18 -28.28
N VAL A 203 2.40 -5.06 -29.27
CA VAL A 203 1.53 -6.25 -29.35
C VAL A 203 1.79 -7.17 -28.14
N ARG A 204 3.06 -7.44 -27.81
CA ARG A 204 3.43 -8.22 -26.62
C ARG A 204 2.92 -7.54 -25.34
N ASN A 205 3.10 -6.23 -25.21
CA ASN A 205 2.66 -5.45 -24.05
C ASN A 205 1.15 -5.51 -23.87
N PHE A 206 0.39 -5.40 -24.97
CA PHE A 206 -1.06 -5.54 -24.98
C PHE A 206 -1.51 -6.94 -24.54
N LEU A 207 -0.85 -8.00 -25.01
CA LEU A 207 -1.16 -9.37 -24.58
C LEU A 207 -0.87 -9.59 -23.09
N ILE A 208 0.20 -8.99 -22.55
CA ILE A 208 0.48 -9.00 -21.11
C ILE A 208 -0.65 -8.29 -20.35
N ALA A 209 -1.04 -7.09 -20.78
CA ALA A 209 -2.14 -6.32 -20.18
C ALA A 209 -3.46 -7.13 -20.14
N LEU A 210 -3.80 -7.83 -21.22
CA LEU A 210 -4.98 -8.70 -21.24
C LEU A 210 -4.88 -9.86 -20.25
N SER A 211 -3.69 -10.43 -20.07
CA SER A 211 -3.47 -11.51 -19.10
C SER A 211 -3.53 -11.03 -17.65
N GLU A 212 -3.17 -9.77 -17.38
CA GLU A 212 -3.22 -9.17 -16.05
C GLU A 212 -4.63 -9.18 -15.47
N SER A 213 -5.66 -8.85 -16.26
CA SER A 213 -7.06 -8.89 -15.81
C SER A 213 -7.45 -10.29 -15.30
N PHE A 214 -6.99 -11.35 -15.97
CA PHE A 214 -7.25 -12.71 -15.53
C PHE A 214 -6.52 -13.07 -14.22
N ILE A 215 -5.23 -12.72 -14.11
CA ILE A 215 -4.43 -12.96 -12.90
C ILE A 215 -5.03 -12.20 -11.72
N CYS A 216 -5.36 -10.92 -11.89
CA CYS A 216 -5.87 -10.10 -10.82
C CYS A 216 -7.28 -10.50 -10.38
N ASN A 217 -8.16 -10.90 -11.30
CA ASN A 217 -9.44 -11.47 -10.90
C ASN A 217 -9.24 -12.69 -9.98
N ILE A 218 -8.31 -13.59 -10.31
CA ILE A 218 -8.00 -14.74 -9.46
C ILE A 218 -7.41 -14.32 -8.10
N ALA A 219 -6.52 -13.32 -8.08
CA ALA A 219 -5.85 -12.88 -6.86
C ALA A 219 -6.78 -12.10 -5.92
N TYR A 220 -7.71 -11.34 -6.49
CA TYR A 220 -8.50 -10.36 -5.76
C TYR A 220 -9.97 -10.73 -5.55
N SER A 221 -10.58 -11.63 -6.34
CA SER A 221 -11.99 -12.01 -6.14
C SER A 221 -12.30 -12.47 -4.72
N PRO A 222 -11.43 -13.22 -4.00
CA PRO A 222 -11.72 -13.58 -2.62
C PRO A 222 -11.80 -12.36 -1.68
N PHE A 223 -11.04 -11.31 -1.96
CA PHE A 223 -11.12 -10.06 -1.20
C PHE A 223 -12.36 -9.25 -1.54
N GLU A 224 -12.79 -9.26 -2.81
CA GLU A 224 -14.03 -8.60 -3.24
C GLU A 224 -15.24 -9.26 -2.59
N GLU A 225 -15.28 -10.59 -2.52
CA GLU A 225 -16.30 -11.36 -1.81
C GLU A 225 -16.29 -11.02 -0.31
N LEU A 226 -15.12 -11.09 0.34
CA LEU A 226 -14.95 -10.77 1.76
C LEU A 226 -15.38 -9.33 2.07
N ALA A 227 -14.96 -8.36 1.25
CA ALA A 227 -15.33 -6.96 1.40
C ALA A 227 -16.82 -6.75 1.22
N SER A 228 -17.41 -7.42 0.22
CA SER A 228 -18.85 -7.30 -0.07
C SER A 228 -19.71 -7.86 1.06
N GLU A 229 -19.31 -9.01 1.61
CA GLU A 229 -19.93 -9.60 2.80
C GLU A 229 -19.77 -8.69 4.00
N PHE A 230 -18.55 -8.24 4.29
CA PHE A 230 -18.26 -7.46 5.49
C PHE A 230 -18.95 -6.07 5.48
N LEU A 231 -18.97 -5.40 4.32
CA LEU A 231 -19.57 -4.08 4.14
C LEU A 231 -21.05 -4.14 3.76
N GLN A 232 -21.62 -5.34 3.57
CA GLN A 232 -23.02 -5.57 3.20
C GLN A 232 -23.43 -4.82 1.91
N LYS A 233 -22.50 -4.71 0.95
CA LYS A 233 -22.69 -4.02 -0.33
C LYS A 233 -21.71 -4.61 -1.36
N PRO A 234 -22.11 -4.84 -2.63
CA PRO A 234 -21.17 -5.27 -3.67
C PRO A 234 -20.00 -4.30 -3.82
N MET A 235 -18.78 -4.82 -3.75
CA MET A 235 -17.53 -4.06 -3.88
C MET A 235 -16.54 -4.81 -4.77
N THR A 236 -15.99 -4.10 -5.75
CA THR A 236 -14.77 -4.53 -6.47
C THR A 236 -13.53 -3.92 -5.84
N MET A 237 -12.33 -4.41 -6.20
CA MET A 237 -11.07 -3.79 -5.78
C MET A 237 -10.97 -2.34 -6.24
N THR A 238 -11.41 -2.05 -7.47
CA THR A 238 -11.43 -0.70 -8.01
C THR A 238 -12.37 0.19 -7.20
N ASP A 239 -13.55 -0.30 -6.82
CA ASP A 239 -14.48 0.43 -5.95
C ASP A 239 -13.84 0.73 -4.60
N LEU A 240 -13.26 -0.28 -3.93
CA LEU A 240 -12.61 -0.12 -2.63
C LEU A 240 -11.53 0.96 -2.68
N LEU A 241 -10.63 0.88 -3.65
CA LEU A 241 -9.50 1.77 -3.79
C LEU A 241 -9.88 3.19 -4.26
N SER A 242 -11.05 3.36 -4.90
CA SER A 242 -11.53 4.67 -5.37
C SER A 242 -11.80 5.66 -4.23
N TYR A 243 -11.99 5.17 -3.00
CA TYR A 243 -12.24 5.99 -1.80
C TYR A 243 -10.95 6.52 -1.14
N GLY A 244 -9.77 6.25 -1.70
CA GLY A 244 -8.49 6.77 -1.20
C GLY A 244 -8.43 8.30 -1.23
N SER A 245 -8.14 8.92 -0.08
CA SER A 245 -8.02 10.37 0.03
C SER A 245 -6.69 10.87 -0.55
N VAL A 246 -5.58 10.19 -0.22
CA VAL A 246 -4.22 10.56 -0.68
C VAL A 246 -3.45 9.32 -1.08
N TRP A 247 -2.67 9.43 -2.16
CA TRP A 247 -1.76 8.37 -2.63
C TRP A 247 -0.31 8.79 -2.43
N LEU A 248 0.33 8.31 -1.37
CA LEU A 248 1.76 8.47 -1.14
C LEU A 248 2.54 7.44 -1.94
N ARG A 249 3.05 7.86 -3.10
CA ARG A 249 3.78 7.00 -4.03
C ARG A 249 5.27 6.98 -3.71
N ARG A 250 5.81 5.80 -3.38
CA ARG A 250 7.23 5.52 -3.12
C ARG A 250 8.09 5.48 -4.39
N ILE A 251 7.88 6.44 -5.28
CA ILE A 251 8.64 6.61 -6.51
C ILE A 251 8.93 8.09 -6.71
N ASP A 252 9.97 8.39 -7.48
CA ASP A 252 10.30 9.73 -7.92
C ASP A 252 9.95 9.83 -9.41
N PHE A 253 9.18 10.85 -9.79
CA PHE A 253 8.71 11.01 -11.16
C PHE A 253 9.86 11.14 -12.17
N VAL A 254 11.07 11.52 -11.74
CA VAL A 254 12.26 11.61 -12.61
C VAL A 254 12.73 10.24 -13.12
N PHE A 255 12.46 9.16 -12.39
CA PHE A 255 12.89 7.80 -12.75
C PHE A 255 11.78 6.93 -13.35
N GLU A 256 10.61 7.49 -13.57
CA GLU A 256 9.43 6.75 -14.01
C GLU A 256 9.03 7.19 -15.42
N TYR A 257 8.48 6.26 -16.19
CA TYR A 257 7.95 6.59 -17.51
C TYR A 257 6.74 7.53 -17.39
N PRO A 258 6.45 8.33 -18.42
CA PRO A 258 5.27 9.19 -18.44
C PRO A 258 4.00 8.38 -18.14
N MET A 259 3.34 8.73 -17.05
CA MET A 259 2.08 8.10 -16.62
C MET A 259 1.13 9.14 -16.05
N PRO A 260 -0.18 8.88 -16.02
CA PRO A 260 -1.15 9.83 -15.46
C PRO A 260 -0.93 10.05 -13.97
N VAL A 261 -1.17 11.29 -13.54
CA VAL A 261 -1.04 11.72 -12.14
C VAL A 261 -2.31 12.47 -11.75
N MET A 262 -2.92 12.06 -10.64
CA MET A 262 -4.08 12.76 -10.07
C MET A 262 -3.65 13.78 -9.01
N PRO A 263 -4.43 14.84 -8.75
CA PRO A 263 -4.06 15.89 -7.80
C PRO A 263 -3.80 15.40 -6.35
N ASN A 264 -4.39 14.27 -5.97
CA ASN A 264 -4.19 13.65 -4.66
C ASN A 264 -3.05 12.61 -4.61
N MET A 265 -2.23 12.53 -5.66
CA MET A 265 -1.02 11.70 -5.69
C MET A 265 0.21 12.52 -5.30
N VAL A 266 0.91 12.07 -4.27
CA VAL A 266 2.13 12.71 -3.75
C VAL A 266 3.30 11.75 -3.91
N PHE A 267 4.31 12.18 -4.66
CA PHE A 267 5.53 11.41 -4.87
C PHE A 267 6.49 11.62 -3.70
N ILE A 268 6.84 10.53 -3.03
CA ILE A 268 7.74 10.48 -1.87
C ILE A 268 8.94 9.57 -2.17
N GLY A 269 9.47 9.66 -3.39
CA GLY A 269 10.76 9.05 -3.75
C GLY A 269 11.90 9.53 -2.84
N GLY A 270 12.98 8.75 -2.76
CA GLY A 270 14.17 9.14 -2.00
C GLY A 270 14.07 9.04 -0.47
N ILE A 271 12.95 8.61 0.10
CA ILE A 271 12.77 8.43 1.57
C ILE A 271 13.79 7.47 2.22
N HIS A 272 14.49 6.66 1.41
CA HIS A 272 15.54 5.75 1.86
C HIS A 272 16.94 6.40 1.94
N CYS A 273 17.14 7.57 1.34
CA CYS A 273 18.45 8.19 1.12
C CYS A 273 19.00 9.01 2.30
N GLY A 274 18.33 9.00 3.46
CA GLY A 274 18.67 9.84 4.62
C GLY A 274 19.87 9.37 5.47
N GLU A 275 20.35 8.14 5.29
CA GLU A 275 21.54 7.67 5.99
C GLU A 275 22.78 8.14 5.24
N LYS A 276 23.55 9.08 5.83
CA LYS A 276 24.87 9.49 5.33
C LYS A 276 25.74 8.25 5.19
N LYS A 277 25.84 7.69 3.97
CA LYS A 277 26.78 6.63 3.68
C LYS A 277 28.18 7.23 3.74
N LYS A 278 29.12 6.52 4.37
CA LYS A 278 30.54 6.84 4.23
C LYS A 278 30.85 6.84 2.73
N PRO A 279 31.58 7.85 2.20
CA PRO A 279 31.97 7.84 0.80
C PRO A 279 32.69 6.52 0.51
N LEU A 280 32.37 5.91 -0.63
CA LEU A 280 33.10 4.75 -1.11
C LEU A 280 34.58 5.13 -1.17
N SER A 281 35.44 4.38 -0.47
CA SER A 281 36.88 4.52 -0.65
C SER A 281 37.18 4.23 -2.11
N GLN A 282 37.73 5.21 -2.81
CA GLN A 282 38.27 5.03 -4.16
C GLN A 282 39.42 4.03 -4.15
#